data_AF-A0A8K0CIX7-F1
#
_entry.id   AF-A0A8K0CIX7-F1
#
_cell.length_a   1.000
_cell.length_b   1.000
_cell.length_c   1.000
_cell.angle_alpha   90.00
_cell.angle_beta   90.00
_cell.angle_gamma   90.00
#
_symmetry.space_group_name_H-M   'P 1'
#
loop_
_entity.id
_entity.type
_entity.pdbx_description
1 polymer ?
#
loop_
_entity_poly.entity_id
_entity_poly.type
_entity_poly.pdbx_seq_one_letter_code
_entity_poly.pdbx_strand_id
1 'polypeptide(L)'
;MVVQLKPKGNWIPAVIVRKLRYRTYVVKTNNSSEYVRNRIFIKVIPNTKENPLSENKTVKRNNHQNRPRYGSVSPKTSWGKLVTIIYALVGIPLMLLYLSTTGDLLARSFRRLYGKLCGTTPKQPQCPCAKTVRVPLSLCLIMILAYICSGALLFHRLENWSLLEGSYFCFTSLGTIGFGDLIPGQNAEEISLCACSAYILTGMALVAMCFSLVQDQVISLFRLIGATCAKNEALKVREEVQMAVVGS
;
A
#
# COMPACT_ATOMS: atom_id res chain seq x y z
N MET A 1 35.05 -17.48 -44.92
CA MET A 1 34.72 -17.95 -43.56
C MET A 1 33.26 -18.39 -43.56
N VAL A 2 33.00 -19.70 -43.56
CA VAL A 2 31.66 -20.28 -43.75
C VAL A 2 30.90 -20.22 -42.43
N VAL A 3 29.91 -19.33 -42.34
CA VAL A 3 28.99 -19.29 -41.20
C VAL A 3 27.89 -20.32 -41.43
N GLN A 4 27.94 -21.39 -40.64
CA GLN A 4 26.99 -22.49 -40.69
C GLN A 4 25.79 -22.19 -39.77
N LEU A 5 24.58 -22.07 -40.35
CA LEU A 5 23.34 -21.84 -39.62
C LEU A 5 22.41 -23.05 -39.76
N LYS A 6 21.89 -23.57 -38.64
CA LYS A 6 21.02 -24.76 -38.61
C LYS A 6 19.57 -24.38 -38.30
N PRO A 7 18.65 -24.36 -39.28
CA PRO A 7 17.22 -24.52 -39.01
C PRO A 7 16.89 -26.02 -38.93
N LYS A 8 15.79 -26.38 -38.26
CA LYS A 8 15.33 -27.77 -38.12
C LYS A 8 15.26 -28.46 -39.51
N GLY A 9 16.28 -29.27 -39.84
CA GLY A 9 16.15 -30.33 -40.83
C GLY A 9 17.12 -30.36 -42.02
N ASN A 10 17.73 -29.26 -42.49
CA ASN A 10 18.73 -29.31 -43.59
C ASN A 10 19.58 -28.02 -43.71
N TRP A 11 20.80 -28.16 -44.26
CA TRP A 11 21.80 -27.09 -44.41
C TRP A 11 21.55 -26.24 -45.68
N ILE A 12 21.56 -24.90 -45.55
CA ILE A 12 21.47 -23.97 -46.70
C ILE A 12 22.55 -22.87 -46.55
N PRO A 13 23.33 -22.55 -47.60
CA PRO A 13 24.32 -21.49 -47.56
C PRO A 13 23.69 -20.07 -47.50
N ALA A 14 24.35 -19.17 -46.76
CA ALA A 14 23.83 -17.88 -46.28
C ALA A 14 23.52 -16.80 -47.35
N VAL A 15 23.73 -17.06 -48.65
CA VAL A 15 23.52 -16.06 -49.72
C VAL A 15 22.02 -15.81 -50.00
N ILE A 16 21.14 -16.73 -49.59
CA ILE A 16 19.70 -16.74 -49.94
C ILE A 16 18.81 -16.18 -48.79
N VAL A 17 19.36 -15.39 -47.85
CA VAL A 17 18.61 -14.91 -46.66
C VAL A 17 18.27 -13.41 -46.74
N ARG A 18 18.09 -12.84 -47.93
CA ARG A 18 17.67 -11.42 -48.08
C ARG A 18 16.16 -11.19 -48.03
N LYS A 19 15.32 -12.24 -47.95
CA LYS A 19 13.85 -12.08 -48.12
C LYS A 19 12.96 -12.74 -47.08
N LEU A 20 13.43 -12.98 -45.85
CA LEU A 20 12.57 -13.47 -44.77
C LEU A 20 12.70 -12.60 -43.52
N ARG A 21 11.64 -11.84 -43.28
CA ARG A 21 11.42 -10.94 -42.14
C ARG A 21 10.98 -11.78 -40.91
N TYR A 22 11.48 -11.42 -39.73
CA TYR A 22 11.13 -11.94 -38.39
C TYR A 22 11.29 -13.45 -38.15
N ARG A 23 12.53 -13.94 -38.01
CA ARG A 23 12.82 -15.09 -37.14
C ARG A 23 14.08 -14.83 -36.32
N THR A 24 14.00 -15.15 -35.02
CA THR A 24 15.09 -15.02 -34.05
C THR A 24 16.15 -16.07 -34.35
N TYR A 25 17.38 -15.65 -34.64
CA TYR A 25 18.52 -16.54 -34.84
C TYR A 25 19.43 -16.52 -33.61
N VAL A 26 19.89 -17.70 -33.18
CA VAL A 26 20.85 -17.87 -32.07
C VAL A 26 22.23 -18.08 -32.68
N VAL A 27 23.17 -17.18 -32.37
CA VAL A 27 24.57 -17.25 -32.82
C VAL A 27 25.45 -17.57 -31.61
N LYS A 28 26.29 -18.60 -31.71
CA LYS A 28 27.34 -18.91 -30.72
C LYS A 28 28.66 -18.38 -31.27
N THR A 29 29.26 -17.38 -30.61
CA THR A 29 30.61 -16.88 -30.90
C THR A 29 31.55 -17.28 -29.76
N ASN A 30 32.82 -17.53 -30.08
CA ASN A 30 33.84 -18.03 -29.16
C ASN A 30 34.92 -16.99 -28.84
N ASN A 31 34.72 -15.70 -29.16
CA ASN A 31 35.69 -14.68 -28.77
C ASN A 31 35.05 -13.30 -28.53
N SER A 32 35.51 -12.66 -27.45
CA SER A 32 34.99 -11.43 -26.87
C SER A 32 35.74 -10.21 -27.40
N SER A 33 35.45 -9.75 -28.61
CA SER A 33 35.69 -8.34 -28.98
C SER A 33 35.05 -8.02 -30.32
N GLU A 34 33.80 -7.55 -30.32
CA GLU A 34 33.33 -6.62 -31.33
C GLU A 34 32.04 -5.95 -30.83
N TYR A 35 32.17 -4.72 -30.35
CA TYR A 35 31.07 -3.88 -29.88
C TYR A 35 30.89 -2.72 -30.85
N VAL A 36 30.16 -2.94 -31.96
CA VAL A 36 29.69 -1.83 -32.79
C VAL A 36 28.24 -2.04 -33.23
N ARG A 37 27.36 -1.35 -32.51
CA ARG A 37 26.26 -0.51 -33.02
C ARG A 37 25.51 -1.04 -34.26
N ASN A 38 24.38 -1.72 -34.03
CA ASN A 38 23.07 -1.31 -34.57
C ASN A 38 21.95 -2.23 -34.07
N ARG A 39 20.75 -1.66 -33.96
CA ARG A 39 19.53 -2.19 -33.35
C ARG A 39 19.15 -3.62 -33.81
N ILE A 40 19.65 -4.65 -33.13
CA ILE A 40 19.02 -5.98 -33.07
C ILE A 40 19.34 -6.55 -31.67
N PHE A 41 18.31 -6.82 -30.88
CA PHE A 41 18.46 -7.53 -29.59
C PHE A 41 18.86 -8.99 -29.88
N ILE A 42 20.16 -9.24 -29.98
CA ILE A 42 20.69 -10.61 -29.93
C ILE A 42 21.08 -10.87 -28.48
N LYS A 43 20.35 -11.78 -27.83
CA LYS A 43 20.68 -12.25 -26.48
C LYS A 43 21.87 -13.18 -26.58
N VAL A 44 23.06 -12.64 -26.34
CA VAL A 44 24.30 -13.42 -26.20
C VAL A 44 24.25 -14.12 -24.84
N ILE A 45 24.22 -15.46 -24.84
CA ILE A 45 24.39 -16.26 -23.61
C ILE A 45 25.86 -16.68 -23.54
N PRO A 46 26.66 -16.17 -22.59
CA PRO A 46 28.01 -16.65 -22.37
C PRO A 46 27.99 -18.10 -21.87
N ASN A 47 28.91 -18.92 -22.36
CA ASN A 47 29.10 -20.30 -21.91
C ASN A 47 30.04 -20.31 -20.71
N THR A 48 29.54 -19.94 -19.54
CA THR A 48 30.24 -20.19 -18.27
C THR A 48 29.77 -21.53 -17.71
N LYS A 49 30.70 -22.50 -17.63
CA LYS A 49 30.49 -23.72 -16.84
C LYS A 49 30.51 -23.32 -15.36
N GLU A 50 29.35 -22.92 -14.84
CA GLU A 50 29.17 -22.63 -13.42
C GLU A 50 28.40 -23.75 -12.71
N ASN A 51 28.85 -24.02 -11.49
CA ASN A 51 28.40 -25.05 -10.55
C ASN A 51 26.85 -25.02 -10.34
N PRO A 52 26.12 -26.15 -10.45
CA PRO A 52 24.64 -26.18 -10.42
C PRO A 52 23.98 -25.68 -9.12
N LEU A 53 24.74 -25.36 -8.07
CA LEU A 53 24.21 -24.70 -6.85
C LEU A 53 24.09 -23.16 -6.95
N SER A 54 24.77 -22.49 -7.90
CA SER A 54 24.70 -21.03 -8.07
C SER A 54 23.64 -20.57 -9.09
N GLU A 55 23.32 -21.40 -10.08
CA GLU A 55 22.32 -21.11 -11.12
C GLU A 55 20.90 -21.03 -10.54
N ASN A 56 20.56 -21.91 -9.60
CA ASN A 56 19.28 -21.84 -8.89
C ASN A 56 19.14 -20.57 -8.01
N LYS A 57 20.26 -20.05 -7.47
CA LYS A 57 20.26 -18.79 -6.70
C LYS A 57 20.20 -17.56 -7.62
N THR A 58 20.86 -17.58 -8.78
CA THR A 58 20.84 -16.47 -9.74
C THR A 58 19.56 -16.42 -10.55
N VAL A 59 18.96 -17.55 -10.93
CA VAL A 59 17.63 -17.60 -11.55
C VAL A 59 16.53 -17.19 -10.56
N LYS A 60 16.60 -17.60 -9.28
CA LYS A 60 15.69 -17.07 -8.24
C LYS A 60 15.89 -15.57 -7.98
N ARG A 61 17.14 -15.06 -7.97
CA ARG A 61 17.41 -13.62 -7.85
C ARG A 61 16.91 -12.83 -9.06
N ASN A 62 17.13 -13.33 -10.26
CA ASN A 62 16.73 -12.65 -11.50
C ASN A 62 15.20 -12.63 -11.70
N ASN A 63 14.49 -13.65 -11.21
CA ASN A 63 13.02 -13.65 -11.19
C ASN A 63 12.42 -12.75 -10.10
N HIS A 64 13.16 -12.48 -9.01
CA HIS A 64 12.72 -11.51 -8.00
C HIS A 64 12.96 -10.06 -8.46
N GLN A 65 14.05 -9.82 -9.20
CA GLN A 65 14.41 -8.50 -9.73
C GLN A 65 13.50 -8.01 -10.87
N ASN A 66 12.89 -8.93 -11.64
CA ASN A 66 11.98 -8.60 -12.75
C ASN A 66 10.50 -8.54 -12.35
N ARG A 67 10.17 -8.52 -11.04
CA ARG A 67 8.79 -8.35 -10.62
C ARG A 67 8.33 -6.92 -10.91
N PRO A 68 7.14 -6.73 -11.52
CA PRO A 68 6.58 -5.40 -11.68
C PRO A 68 6.49 -4.75 -10.31
N ARG A 69 7.12 -3.60 -10.13
CA ARG A 69 6.91 -2.77 -8.92
C ARG A 69 5.78 -1.79 -9.15
N TYR A 70 5.12 -1.36 -8.07
CA TYR A 70 4.25 -0.19 -8.12
C TYR A 70 5.00 0.98 -8.76
N GLY A 71 4.35 1.68 -9.68
CA GLY A 71 4.93 2.79 -10.44
C GLY A 71 5.66 2.41 -11.75
N SER A 72 5.82 1.12 -12.06
CA SER A 72 6.36 0.69 -13.36
C SER A 72 5.44 1.05 -14.55
N VAL A 73 4.15 1.23 -14.28
CA VAL A 73 3.17 1.78 -15.22
C VAL A 73 3.06 3.29 -14.99
N SER A 74 3.68 4.07 -15.88
CA SER A 74 3.68 5.53 -15.84
C SER A 74 3.36 6.09 -17.24
N PRO A 75 2.61 7.21 -17.34
CA PRO A 75 2.26 7.80 -18.64
C PRO A 75 3.52 8.30 -19.36
N LYS A 76 3.82 7.72 -20.52
CA LYS A 76 4.99 8.11 -21.33
C LYS A 76 4.73 9.35 -22.19
N THR A 77 3.48 9.63 -22.53
CA THR A 77 3.07 10.73 -23.41
C THR A 77 2.91 12.05 -22.65
N SER A 78 3.22 13.18 -23.28
CA SER A 78 3.05 14.52 -22.67
C SER A 78 1.61 14.80 -22.27
N TRP A 79 0.65 14.43 -23.14
CA TRP A 79 -0.78 14.52 -22.84
C TRP A 79 -1.20 13.60 -21.69
N GLY A 80 -0.67 12.38 -21.63
CA GLY A 80 -0.93 11.45 -20.52
C GLY A 80 -0.49 12.03 -19.19
N LYS A 81 0.70 12.66 -19.14
CA LYS A 81 1.19 13.36 -17.94
C LYS A 81 0.27 14.51 -17.52
N LEU A 82 -0.19 15.33 -18.46
CA LEU A 82 -1.10 16.44 -18.17
C LEU A 82 -2.44 15.96 -17.59
N VAL A 83 -3.04 14.93 -18.20
CA VAL A 83 -4.29 14.33 -17.70
C VAL A 83 -4.11 13.77 -16.30
N THR A 84 -2.99 13.09 -16.02
CA THR A 84 -2.69 12.58 -14.67
C THR A 84 -2.59 13.69 -13.63
N ILE A 85 -2.02 14.84 -13.96
CA ILE A 85 -1.95 16.00 -13.05
C ILE A 85 -3.36 16.50 -12.72
N ILE A 86 -4.21 16.72 -13.73
CA ILE A 86 -5.59 17.18 -13.54
C ILE A 86 -6.39 16.17 -12.72
N TYR A 87 -6.23 14.87 -13.03
CA TYR A 87 -6.86 13.79 -12.29
C TYR A 87 -6.46 13.78 -10.80
N ALA A 88 -5.17 13.99 -10.49
CA ALA A 88 -4.70 14.06 -9.11
C ALA A 88 -5.24 15.29 -8.38
N LEU A 89 -5.33 16.44 -9.05
CA LEU A 89 -5.86 17.68 -8.47
C LEU A 89 -7.32 17.56 -8.04
N VAL A 90 -8.16 16.86 -8.81
CA VAL A 90 -9.56 16.61 -8.45
C VAL A 90 -9.69 15.41 -7.51
N GLY A 91 -8.89 14.37 -7.75
CA GLY A 91 -8.95 13.10 -7.02
C GLY A 91 -8.49 13.20 -5.57
N ILE A 92 -7.41 13.93 -5.28
CA ILE A 92 -6.90 14.07 -3.90
C ILE A 92 -7.93 14.74 -2.98
N PRO A 93 -8.55 15.89 -3.32
CA PRO A 93 -9.62 16.48 -2.52
C PRO A 93 -10.82 15.55 -2.36
N LEU A 94 -11.23 14.86 -3.44
CA LEU A 94 -12.35 13.93 -3.40
C LEU A 94 -12.07 12.72 -2.51
N MET A 95 -10.84 12.19 -2.53
CA MET A 95 -10.39 11.13 -1.64
C MET A 95 -10.35 11.59 -0.18
N LEU A 96 -9.89 12.82 0.10
CA LEU A 96 -9.90 13.38 1.45
C LEU A 96 -11.34 13.59 1.97
N LEU A 97 -12.25 14.07 1.13
CA LEU A 97 -13.67 14.21 1.47
C LEU A 97 -14.32 12.85 1.75
N TYR A 98 -14.02 11.86 0.91
CA TYR A 98 -14.46 10.48 1.11
C TYR A 98 -13.96 9.91 2.44
N LEU A 99 -12.68 10.09 2.76
CA LEU A 99 -12.07 9.65 4.01
C LEU A 99 -12.74 10.32 5.22
N SER A 100 -12.95 11.63 5.18
CA SER A 100 -13.61 12.36 6.28
C SER A 100 -15.05 11.89 6.51
N THR A 101 -15.84 11.77 5.43
CA THR A 101 -17.25 11.38 5.52
C THR A 101 -17.41 9.94 5.99
N THR A 102 -16.62 9.03 5.41
CA THR A 102 -16.69 7.60 5.72
C THR A 102 -16.14 7.33 7.12
N GLY A 103 -15.03 7.97 7.48
CA GLY A 103 -14.42 7.85 8.81
C GLY A 103 -15.37 8.26 9.92
N ASP A 104 -16.05 9.40 9.77
CA ASP A 104 -17.01 9.88 10.77
C ASP A 104 -18.27 9.00 10.85
N LEU A 105 -18.78 8.53 9.71
CA LEU A 105 -19.93 7.62 9.67
C LEU A 105 -19.61 6.28 10.36
N LEU A 106 -18.46 5.68 10.03
CA LEU A 106 -17.99 4.45 10.65
C LEU A 106 -17.72 4.67 12.15
N ALA A 107 -17.12 5.79 12.54
CA ALA A 107 -16.81 6.08 13.94
C ALA A 107 -18.09 6.22 14.78
N ARG A 108 -19.12 6.90 14.24
CA ARG A 108 -20.45 6.98 14.88
C ARG A 108 -21.09 5.60 15.00
N SER A 109 -21.03 4.80 13.94
CA SER A 109 -21.57 3.43 13.94
C SER A 109 -20.86 2.54 14.96
N PHE A 110 -19.54 2.63 15.03
CA PHE A 110 -18.71 1.88 15.97
C PHE A 110 -18.99 2.28 17.42
N ARG A 111 -19.08 3.58 17.73
CA ARG A 111 -19.46 4.06 19.08
C ARG A 111 -20.83 3.57 19.51
N ARG A 112 -21.80 3.53 18.60
CA ARG A 112 -23.14 2.97 18.88
C ARG A 112 -23.07 1.47 19.15
N LEU A 113 -22.33 0.72 18.34
CA LEU A 113 -22.16 -0.72 18.51
C LEU A 113 -21.44 -1.04 19.83
N TYR A 114 -20.37 -0.33 20.13
CA TYR A 114 -19.62 -0.45 21.38
C TYR A 114 -20.48 -0.07 22.59
N GLY A 115 -21.27 1.01 22.51
CA GLY A 115 -22.21 1.40 23.57
C GLY A 115 -23.30 0.36 23.84
N LYS A 116 -23.78 -0.34 22.80
CA LYS A 116 -24.69 -1.49 22.94
C LYS A 116 -24.01 -2.68 23.62
N LEU A 117 -22.77 -3.02 23.22
CA LEU A 117 -22.00 -4.14 23.79
C LEU A 117 -21.66 -3.92 25.28
N CYS A 118 -21.35 -2.68 25.68
CA CYS A 118 -21.10 -2.33 27.09
C CYS A 118 -22.39 -2.26 27.94
N GLY A 119 -23.55 -2.61 27.40
CA GLY A 119 -24.83 -2.60 28.16
C GLY A 119 -25.31 -1.19 28.56
N THR A 120 -24.61 -0.15 28.14
CA THR A 120 -25.02 1.25 28.33
C THR A 120 -26.08 1.58 27.31
N THR A 121 -27.32 1.17 27.57
CA THR A 121 -28.47 1.78 26.93
C THR A 121 -28.46 3.28 27.24
N PRO A 122 -28.62 4.18 26.26
CA PRO A 122 -28.76 5.59 26.56
C PRO A 122 -30.09 5.79 27.29
N LYS A 123 -30.05 5.78 28.62
CA LYS A 123 -31.18 6.15 29.47
C LYS A 123 -31.35 7.68 29.40
N GLN A 124 -32.10 8.11 28.38
CA GLN A 124 -32.80 9.41 28.17
C GLN A 124 -31.98 10.73 28.23
N PRO A 125 -32.61 11.88 27.96
CA PRO A 125 -33.22 12.36 26.72
C PRO A 125 -32.37 13.52 26.12
N GLN A 126 -32.90 14.17 25.10
CA GLN A 126 -32.21 15.07 24.17
C GLN A 126 -31.60 16.32 24.85
N CYS A 127 -30.27 16.34 24.95
CA CYS A 127 -29.49 17.58 25.06
C CYS A 127 -28.40 17.55 23.95
N PRO A 128 -28.12 18.66 23.23
CA PRO A 128 -27.08 18.72 22.20
C PRO A 128 -25.66 18.43 22.71
N CYS A 129 -25.45 18.47 24.03
CA CYS A 129 -24.21 18.10 24.71
C CYS A 129 -24.23 16.61 25.10
N ALA A 130 -24.34 15.72 24.12
CA ALA A 130 -24.42 14.28 24.36
C ALA A 130 -23.06 13.71 24.81
N LYS A 131 -23.06 12.93 25.90
CA LYS A 131 -21.90 12.16 26.39
C LYS A 131 -21.41 11.22 25.27
N THR A 132 -20.31 11.60 24.61
CA THR A 132 -19.66 10.75 23.61
C THR A 132 -19.01 9.57 24.32
N VAL A 133 -19.43 8.34 24.02
CA VAL A 133 -18.77 7.13 24.50
C VAL A 133 -17.32 7.14 23.99
N ARG A 134 -16.38 7.30 24.93
CA ARG A 134 -14.95 7.36 24.63
C ARG A 134 -14.46 5.95 24.34
N VAL A 135 -14.13 5.69 23.10
CA VAL A 135 -13.52 4.42 22.67
C VAL A 135 -12.03 4.47 23.00
N PRO A 136 -11.48 3.49 23.76
CA PRO A 136 -10.06 3.44 24.06
C PRO A 136 -9.22 3.16 22.80
N LEU A 137 -8.01 3.73 22.75
CA LEU A 137 -7.04 3.57 21.66
C LEU A 137 -6.65 2.10 21.41
N SER A 138 -6.66 1.26 22.46
CA SER A 138 -6.38 -0.17 22.36
C SER A 138 -7.37 -0.90 21.45
N LEU A 139 -8.65 -0.49 21.41
CA LEU A 139 -9.63 -1.09 20.51
C LEU A 139 -9.36 -0.75 19.05
N CYS A 140 -8.87 0.46 18.75
CA CYS A 140 -8.45 0.82 17.39
C CYS A 140 -7.29 -0.09 16.92
N LEU A 141 -6.31 -0.33 17.79
CA LEU A 141 -5.19 -1.23 17.51
C LEU A 141 -5.66 -2.66 17.23
N ILE A 142 -6.54 -3.19 18.08
CA ILE A 142 -7.11 -4.54 17.92
C ILE A 142 -7.89 -4.65 16.61
N MET A 143 -8.68 -3.64 16.24
CA MET A 143 -9.44 -3.61 15.00
C MET A 143 -8.52 -3.63 13.76
N ILE A 144 -7.44 -2.84 13.76
CA ILE A 144 -6.46 -2.84 12.66
C ILE A 144 -5.75 -4.20 12.55
N LEU A 145 -5.34 -4.78 13.68
CA LEU A 145 -4.71 -6.11 13.70
C LEU A 145 -5.66 -7.19 13.19
N ALA A 146 -6.91 -7.21 13.63
CA ALA A 146 -7.92 -8.13 13.14
C ALA A 146 -8.15 -7.97 11.63
N TYR A 147 -8.15 -6.73 11.14
CA TYR A 147 -8.28 -6.42 9.72
C TYR A 147 -7.09 -6.94 8.89
N ILE A 148 -5.86 -6.79 9.39
CA ILE A 148 -4.64 -7.35 8.76
C ILE A 148 -4.70 -8.87 8.73
N CYS A 149 -5.10 -9.51 9.83
CA CYS A 149 -5.27 -10.97 9.88
C CYS A 149 -6.33 -11.46 8.88
N SER A 150 -7.45 -10.73 8.76
CA SER A 150 -8.50 -11.07 7.78
C SER A 150 -8.01 -10.97 6.33
N GLY A 151 -7.22 -9.94 6.02
CA GLY A 151 -6.59 -9.78 4.70
C GLY A 151 -5.55 -10.86 4.40
N ALA A 152 -4.73 -11.22 5.40
CA ALA A 152 -3.76 -12.30 5.26
C ALA A 152 -4.44 -13.63 4.91
N LEU A 153 -5.57 -13.95 5.56
CA LEU A 153 -6.36 -15.13 5.23
C LEU A 153 -7.00 -15.03 3.84
N LEU A 154 -7.53 -13.86 3.46
CA LEU A 154 -8.12 -13.63 2.15
C LEU A 154 -7.10 -13.86 1.03
N PHE A 155 -5.93 -13.22 1.10
CA PHE A 155 -4.88 -13.36 0.08
C PHE A 155 -4.16 -14.71 0.13
N HIS A 156 -4.11 -15.37 1.29
CA HIS A 156 -3.67 -16.76 1.35
C HIS A 156 -4.57 -17.67 0.51
N ARG A 157 -5.89 -17.43 0.52
CA ARG A 157 -6.84 -18.22 -0.30
C ARG A 157 -6.84 -17.82 -1.78
N LEU A 158 -6.71 -16.53 -2.09
CA LEU A 158 -6.77 -16.03 -3.46
C LEU A 158 -5.48 -16.26 -4.25
N GLU A 159 -4.32 -16.01 -3.63
CA GLU A 159 -3.02 -15.98 -4.31
C GLU A 159 -2.06 -17.07 -3.84
N ASN A 160 -2.48 -17.93 -2.91
CA ASN A 160 -1.64 -18.98 -2.30
C ASN A 160 -0.35 -18.43 -1.65
N TRP A 161 -0.37 -17.17 -1.20
CA TRP A 161 0.75 -16.58 -0.46
C TRP A 161 0.85 -17.15 0.95
N SER A 162 2.03 -17.12 1.56
CA SER A 162 2.14 -17.43 2.98
C SER A 162 1.39 -16.40 3.83
N LEU A 163 0.94 -16.77 5.04
CA LEU A 163 0.25 -15.84 5.94
C LEU A 163 1.13 -14.62 6.30
N LEU A 164 2.45 -14.81 6.32
CA LEU A 164 3.41 -13.72 6.55
C LEU A 164 3.46 -12.75 5.37
N GLU A 165 3.51 -13.26 4.12
CA GLU A 165 3.48 -12.42 2.92
C GLU A 165 2.15 -11.68 2.78
N GLY A 166 1.03 -12.36 3.05
CA GLY A 166 -0.31 -11.74 3.03
C GLY A 166 -0.46 -10.65 4.08
N SER A 167 -0.03 -10.90 5.32
CA SER A 167 -0.07 -9.86 6.38
C SER A 167 0.89 -8.71 6.10
N TYR A 168 2.08 -8.98 5.55
CA TYR A 168 3.04 -7.96 5.11
C TYR A 168 2.45 -7.06 4.01
N PHE A 169 1.82 -7.63 2.99
CA PHE A 169 1.12 -6.88 1.95
C PHE A 169 -0.01 -6.00 2.53
N CYS A 170 -0.82 -6.54 3.43
CA CYS A 170 -1.92 -5.80 4.06
C CYS A 170 -1.41 -4.62 4.91
N PHE A 171 -0.39 -4.87 5.75
CA PHE A 171 0.22 -3.83 6.59
C PHE A 171 0.86 -2.72 5.76
N THR A 172 1.65 -3.07 4.75
CA THR A 172 2.33 -2.08 3.89
C THR A 172 1.35 -1.28 3.03
N SER A 173 0.22 -1.87 2.64
CA SER A 173 -0.85 -1.19 1.91
C SER A 173 -1.64 -0.23 2.82
N LEU A 174 -2.02 -0.66 4.02
CA LEU A 174 -2.73 0.18 5.01
C LEU A 174 -1.87 1.31 5.54
N GLY A 175 -0.58 1.04 5.77
CA GLY A 175 0.41 2.04 6.14
C GLY A 175 0.78 2.97 5.00
N THR A 176 0.21 2.79 3.80
CA THR A 176 0.52 3.55 2.57
C THR A 176 2.02 3.55 2.20
N ILE A 177 2.78 2.56 2.70
CA ILE A 177 4.20 2.38 2.41
C ILE A 177 4.37 1.86 0.97
N GLY A 178 3.58 0.85 0.62
CA GLY A 178 3.41 0.40 -0.77
C GLY A 178 4.68 0.01 -1.52
N PHE A 179 5.57 -0.82 -0.94
CA PHE A 179 6.83 -1.22 -1.58
C PHE A 179 6.66 -1.86 -2.97
N GLY A 180 5.54 -2.57 -3.19
CA GLY A 180 5.16 -3.13 -4.49
C GLY A 180 5.99 -4.32 -4.93
N ASP A 181 6.58 -5.03 -3.99
CA ASP A 181 7.23 -6.33 -4.17
C ASP A 181 6.22 -7.49 -4.25
N LEU A 182 5.07 -7.34 -3.58
CA LEU A 182 3.91 -8.22 -3.69
C LEU A 182 2.73 -7.48 -4.33
N ILE A 183 2.20 -8.03 -5.41
CA ILE A 183 1.07 -7.46 -6.15
C ILE A 183 0.09 -8.61 -6.49
N PRO A 184 -1.19 -8.50 -6.12
CA PRO A 184 -2.21 -9.50 -6.46
C PRO A 184 -2.55 -9.45 -7.96
N GLY A 185 -3.04 -10.55 -8.50
CA GLY A 185 -3.42 -10.69 -9.91
C GLY A 185 -2.43 -11.46 -10.78
N GLN A 186 -1.51 -12.23 -10.17
CA GLN A 186 -0.58 -13.07 -10.95
C GLN A 186 -1.21 -14.39 -11.40
N ASN A 187 -2.17 -14.94 -10.62
CA ASN A 187 -2.77 -16.26 -10.89
C ASN A 187 -4.28 -16.20 -11.15
N ALA A 188 -5.00 -15.24 -10.56
CA ALA A 188 -6.43 -15.05 -10.70
C ALA A 188 -6.73 -13.58 -10.99
N GLU A 189 -6.59 -13.17 -12.25
CA GLU A 189 -6.45 -11.76 -12.65
C GLU A 189 -7.65 -10.89 -12.23
N GLU A 190 -8.89 -11.31 -12.49
CA GLU A 190 -10.05 -10.44 -12.26
C GLU A 190 -10.54 -10.43 -10.80
N ILE A 191 -10.71 -11.61 -10.21
CA ILE A 191 -11.28 -11.74 -8.86
C ILE A 191 -10.29 -11.22 -7.81
N SER A 192 -8.98 -11.48 -7.98
CA SER A 192 -7.96 -11.04 -7.04
C SER A 192 -7.77 -9.52 -7.06
N LEU A 193 -7.81 -8.89 -8.24
CA LEU A 193 -7.74 -7.43 -8.36
C LEU A 193 -8.99 -6.76 -7.79
N CYS A 194 -10.19 -7.30 -8.06
CA CYS A 194 -11.43 -6.79 -7.47
C CYS A 194 -11.39 -6.90 -5.93
N ALA A 195 -11.05 -8.07 -5.40
CA ALA A 195 -10.92 -8.30 -3.96
C ALA A 195 -9.88 -7.37 -3.32
N CYS A 196 -8.73 -7.17 -3.98
CA CYS A 196 -7.69 -6.25 -3.53
C CYS A 196 -8.20 -4.81 -3.47
N SER A 197 -8.85 -4.33 -4.53
CA SER A 197 -9.38 -2.96 -4.57
C SER A 197 -10.43 -2.73 -3.48
N ALA A 198 -11.37 -3.66 -3.30
CA ALA A 198 -12.39 -3.60 -2.24
C ALA A 198 -11.76 -3.64 -0.84
N TYR A 199 -10.72 -4.47 -0.64
CA TYR A 199 -9.96 -4.55 0.60
C TYR A 199 -9.20 -3.25 0.89
N ILE A 200 -8.52 -2.66 -0.08
CA ILE A 200 -7.81 -1.39 0.14
C ILE A 200 -8.80 -0.27 0.44
N LEU A 201 -9.92 -0.18 -0.30
CA LEU A 201 -10.95 0.83 -0.05
C LEU A 201 -11.56 0.72 1.36
N THR A 202 -11.89 -0.50 1.80
CA THR A 202 -12.40 -0.75 3.14
C THR A 202 -11.35 -0.46 4.21
N GLY A 203 -10.09 -0.80 3.94
CA GLY A 203 -8.96 -0.55 4.82
C GLY A 203 -8.69 0.95 5.03
N MET A 204 -8.76 1.74 3.95
CA MET A 204 -8.65 3.20 4.03
C MET A 204 -9.79 3.83 4.84
N ALA A 205 -11.01 3.30 4.72
CA ALA A 205 -12.15 3.72 5.55
C ALA A 205 -11.94 3.38 7.04
N LEU A 206 -11.38 2.20 7.35
CA LEU A 206 -11.04 1.80 8.72
C LEU A 206 -9.96 2.72 9.31
N VAL A 207 -8.90 3.01 8.56
CA VAL A 207 -7.83 3.93 8.99
C VAL A 207 -8.40 5.34 9.23
N ALA A 208 -9.28 5.83 8.35
CA ALA A 208 -9.96 7.11 8.55
C ALA A 208 -10.81 7.13 9.83
N MET A 209 -11.56 6.07 10.11
CA MET A 209 -12.30 5.93 11.37
C MET A 209 -11.38 5.98 12.59
N CYS A 210 -10.27 5.22 12.56
CA CYS A 210 -9.27 5.24 13.63
C CYS A 210 -8.71 6.65 13.83
N PHE A 211 -8.42 7.37 12.74
CA PHE A 211 -7.95 8.75 12.81
C PHE A 211 -9.00 9.68 13.46
N SER A 212 -10.28 9.62 13.05
CA SER A 212 -11.36 10.40 13.68
C SER A 212 -11.50 10.08 15.18
N LEU A 213 -11.37 8.80 15.58
CA LEU A 213 -11.42 8.39 16.98
C LEU A 213 -10.23 8.95 17.79
N VAL A 214 -9.01 8.86 17.23
CA VAL A 214 -7.79 9.40 17.86
C VAL A 214 -7.89 10.90 18.00
N GLN A 215 -8.33 11.60 16.94
CA GLN A 215 -8.52 13.04 16.92
C GLN A 215 -9.45 13.50 18.05
N ASP A 216 -10.58 12.81 18.27
CA ASP A 216 -11.50 13.14 19.36
C ASP A 216 -10.85 12.98 20.77
N GLN A 217 -10.00 11.97 20.96
CA GLN A 217 -9.28 11.78 22.23
C GLN A 217 -8.22 12.88 22.43
N VAL A 218 -7.46 13.19 21.37
CA VAL A 218 -6.43 14.24 21.39
C VAL A 218 -7.06 15.60 21.69
N ILE A 219 -8.15 15.96 21.01
CA ILE A 219 -8.88 17.21 21.27
C ILE A 219 -9.41 17.26 22.70
N SER A 220 -9.95 16.14 23.21
CA SER A 220 -10.44 16.06 24.59
C SER A 220 -9.32 16.26 25.62
N LEU A 221 -8.14 15.69 25.36
CA LEU A 221 -6.96 15.86 26.19
C LEU A 221 -6.48 17.32 26.16
N PHE A 222 -6.38 17.94 24.99
CA PHE A 222 -6.01 19.36 24.87
C PHE A 222 -6.98 20.28 25.63
N ARG A 223 -8.28 20.03 25.55
CA ARG A 223 -9.30 20.78 26.31
C ARG A 223 -9.14 20.60 27.81
N LEU A 224 -8.86 19.39 28.28
CA LEU A 224 -8.64 19.12 29.70
C LEU A 224 -7.38 19.83 30.22
N ILE A 225 -6.29 19.78 29.46
CA ILE A 225 -5.03 20.46 29.80
C ILE A 225 -5.27 21.97 29.86
N GLY A 226 -5.89 22.56 28.84
CA GLY A 226 -6.19 23.99 28.81
C GLY A 226 -7.08 24.45 29.97
N ALA A 227 -8.13 23.68 30.30
CA ALA A 227 -8.99 23.98 31.44
C ALA A 227 -8.26 23.86 32.78
N THR A 228 -7.36 22.88 32.93
CA THR A 228 -6.55 22.69 34.14
C THR A 228 -5.56 23.85 34.32
N CYS A 229 -4.90 24.28 33.25
CA CYS A 229 -4.01 25.44 33.26
C CYS A 229 -4.77 26.73 33.67
N ALA A 230 -5.91 27.00 33.04
CA ALA A 230 -6.73 28.18 33.38
C ALA A 230 -7.25 28.14 34.83
N LYS A 231 -7.64 26.94 35.31
CA LYS A 231 -8.08 26.78 36.70
C LYS A 231 -6.94 27.01 37.69
N ASN A 232 -5.74 26.50 37.39
CA ASN A 232 -4.56 26.70 38.25
C ASN A 232 -4.16 28.18 38.32
N GLU A 233 -4.26 28.91 37.21
CA GLU A 233 -4.03 30.36 37.17
C GLU A 233 -5.07 31.11 38.02
N ALA A 234 -6.35 30.77 37.91
CA ALA A 234 -7.41 31.37 38.73
C ALA A 234 -7.28 31.07 40.23
N LEU A 235 -6.77 29.89 40.60
CA LEU A 235 -6.50 29.53 41.99
C LEU A 235 -5.33 30.36 42.56
N LYS A 236 -4.26 30.55 41.77
CA LYS A 236 -3.12 31.37 42.17
C LYS A 236 -3.54 32.81 42.48
N VAL A 237 -4.38 33.42 41.64
CA VAL A 237 -4.91 34.78 41.87
C VAL A 237 -5.78 34.85 43.12
N ARG A 238 -6.62 33.83 43.38
CA ARG A 238 -7.44 33.81 44.60
C ARG A 238 -6.61 33.70 45.88
N GLU A 239 -5.54 32.90 45.87
CA GLU A 239 -4.62 32.80 47.00
C GLU A 239 -3.89 34.12 47.26
N GLU A 240 -3.43 34.81 46.21
CA GLU A 240 -2.79 36.13 46.33
C GLU A 240 -3.74 37.18 46.92
N VAL A 241 -4.99 37.22 46.48
CA VAL A 241 -6.01 38.14 47.04
C VAL A 241 -6.32 37.81 48.50
N GLN A 242 -6.42 36.54 48.86
CA GLN A 242 -6.76 36.15 50.22
C GLN A 242 -5.60 36.41 51.20
N MET A 243 -4.35 36.27 50.75
CA MET A 243 -3.17 36.70 51.52
C MET A 243 -3.11 38.22 51.70
N ALA A 244 -3.53 39.01 50.70
CA ALA A 244 -3.57 40.46 50.82
C ALA A 244 -4.59 40.97 51.85
N VAL A 245 -5.74 40.29 51.97
CA VAL A 245 -6.81 40.68 52.92
C VAL A 245 -6.48 40.32 54.37
N VAL A 246 -5.80 39.20 54.63
CA VAL A 246 -5.45 38.77 56.00
C VAL A 246 -4.29 39.56 56.60
N GLY A 247 -3.47 40.20 55.77
CA GLY A 247 -2.34 41.04 56.21
C GLY A 247 -2.67 42.51 56.51
N SER A 248 -3.94 42.93 56.35
CA SER A 248 -4.43 44.30 56.61
C SER A 248 -5.30 44.34 57.86
#